data_AF-Q4CVK6-F1
#
_entry.id   AF-Q4CVK6-F1
#
_cell.length_a   1.000
_cell.length_b   1.000
_cell.length_c   1.000
_cell.angle_alpha   90.00
_cell.angle_beta   90.00
_cell.angle_gamma   90.00
#
_symmetry.space_group_name_H-M   'P 1'
#
loop_
_entity.id
_entity.type
_entity.pdbx_description
1 polymer ?
#
loop_
_entity_poly.entity_id
_entity_poly.type
_entity_poly.pdbx_seq_one_letter_code
_entity_poly.pdbx_strand_id
1 'polypeptide(L)'
;MATVPVPVERKRLDHITSRKDLKFAKRIVLKAGTSTIVTESGFPSVRRISNIAEEIFALRSEGKEVVFVSSGACGIGRNVLRRQDVMVCSAFDRLHRNCRPFSSIGNNT
;
A
#
# COMPACT_ATOMS: atom_id res chain seq x y z
N MET A 1 -8.57 -32.04 17.96
CA MET A 1 -7.84 -31.71 19.21
C MET A 1 -7.13 -30.39 19.02
N ALA A 2 -7.61 -29.29 19.63
CA ALA A 2 -6.86 -28.03 19.64
C ALA A 2 -5.88 -28.09 20.81
N THR A 3 -4.60 -28.28 20.54
CA THR A 3 -3.57 -28.17 21.56
C THR A 3 -3.46 -26.72 22.01
N VAL A 4 -3.68 -26.46 23.29
CA VAL A 4 -3.34 -25.19 23.92
C VAL A 4 -1.82 -25.00 23.87
N PRO A 5 -1.31 -23.88 23.32
CA PRO A 5 0.12 -23.66 23.27
C PRO A 5 0.66 -23.56 24.70
N VAL A 6 1.67 -24.38 24.98
CA VAL A 6 2.42 -24.37 26.25
C VAL A 6 2.97 -22.95 26.45
N PRO A 7 2.76 -22.31 27.62
CA PRO A 7 3.31 -20.99 27.89
C PRO A 7 4.83 -21.05 27.79
N VAL A 8 5.38 -20.45 26.73
CA VAL A 8 6.83 -20.34 26.57
C VAL A 8 7.33 -19.44 27.69
N GLU A 9 8.15 -20.01 28.57
CA GLU A 9 8.87 -19.30 29.61
C GLU A 9 9.59 -18.09 28.98
N ARG A 10 9.13 -16.88 29.33
CA ARG A 10 9.61 -15.66 28.72
C ARG A 10 11.00 -15.37 29.26
N LYS A 11 12.04 -15.90 28.60
CA LYS A 11 13.40 -15.37 28.76
C LYS A 11 13.32 -13.87 28.53
N ARG A 12 13.59 -13.10 29.59
CA ARG A 12 13.66 -11.65 29.55
C ARG A 12 14.70 -11.28 28.49
N LEU A 13 14.25 -10.78 27.35
CA LEU A 13 15.08 -10.37 26.22
C LEU A 13 15.76 -9.05 26.56
N ASP A 14 16.67 -9.06 27.53
CA ASP A 14 17.44 -7.86 27.86
C ASP A 14 18.46 -7.53 26.76
N HIS A 15 18.85 -8.54 25.98
CA HIS A 15 19.84 -8.41 24.92
C HIS A 15 19.44 -9.28 23.72
N ILE A 16 19.20 -8.63 22.58
CA ILE A 16 19.01 -9.31 21.29
C ILE A 16 20.40 -9.53 20.71
N THR A 17 20.90 -10.76 20.78
CA THR A 17 22.24 -11.11 20.27
C THR A 17 22.17 -11.70 18.86
N SER A 18 21.08 -12.39 18.54
CA SER A 18 20.90 -13.12 17.29
C SER A 18 19.52 -12.92 16.68
N ARG A 19 19.40 -13.18 15.38
CA ARG A 19 18.11 -13.16 14.68
C ARG A 19 17.09 -14.16 15.25
N LYS A 20 17.56 -15.26 15.88
CA LYS A 20 16.69 -16.26 16.51
C LYS A 20 15.98 -15.69 17.74
N ASP A 21 16.48 -14.61 18.33
CA ASP A 21 15.91 -14.00 19.52
C ASP A 21 14.65 -13.19 19.19
N LEU A 22 14.53 -12.72 17.93
CA LEU A 22 13.37 -11.96 17.47
C LEU A 22 12.05 -12.73 17.57
N LYS A 23 12.10 -14.08 17.57
CA LYS A 23 10.90 -14.91 17.74
C LYS A 23 10.21 -14.71 19.09
N PHE A 24 10.96 -14.25 20.10
CA PHE A 24 10.43 -14.00 21.44
C PHE A 24 9.83 -12.60 21.59
N ALA A 25 9.92 -11.74 20.55
CA ALA A 25 9.31 -10.42 20.57
C ALA A 25 7.79 -10.53 20.73
N LYS A 26 7.25 -9.81 21.72
CA LYS A 26 5.81 -9.70 21.98
C LYS A 26 5.11 -8.81 20.95
N ARG A 27 5.75 -7.70 20.58
CA ARG A 27 5.22 -6.71 19.64
C ARG A 27 6.08 -6.64 18.40
N ILE A 28 5.44 -6.69 17.23
CA ILE A 28 6.07 -6.62 15.92
C ILE A 28 5.48 -5.43 15.18
N VAL A 29 6.35 -4.52 14.75
CA VAL A 29 5.97 -3.45 13.81
C VAL A 29 6.40 -3.88 12.43
N LEU A 30 5.43 -4.13 11.55
CA LEU A 30 5.68 -4.48 10.16
C LEU A 30 5.50 -3.24 9.29
N LYS A 31 6.62 -2.73 8.78
CA LYS A 31 6.64 -1.59 7.87
C LYS A 31 6.69 -2.08 6.42
N ALA A 32 5.73 -1.65 5.62
CA ALA A 32 5.73 -1.88 4.17
C ALA A 32 5.87 -0.54 3.40
N GLY A 33 6.70 -0.54 2.37
CA GLY A 33 6.88 0.59 1.46
C GLY A 33 5.92 0.54 0.27
N THR A 34 5.91 1.61 -0.53
CA THR A 34 5.11 1.69 -1.76
C THR A 34 5.46 0.56 -2.73
N SER A 35 6.74 0.28 -2.97
CA SER A 35 7.19 -0.80 -3.86
C SER A 35 6.78 -2.20 -3.39
N THR A 36 6.50 -2.37 -2.10
CA THR A 36 6.04 -3.63 -1.53
C THR A 36 4.55 -3.85 -1.83
N ILE A 37 3.70 -2.85 -1.58
CA ILE A 37 2.24 -3.04 -1.66
C ILE A 37 1.58 -2.46 -2.91
N VAL A 38 2.31 -1.70 -3.73
CA VAL A 38 1.83 -1.10 -4.98
C VAL A 38 2.55 -1.75 -6.15
N THR A 39 1.81 -2.07 -7.20
CA THR A 39 2.34 -2.59 -8.47
C THR A 39 2.93 -1.46 -9.32
N GLU A 40 3.69 -1.83 -10.36
CA GLU A 40 4.18 -0.87 -11.36
C GLU A 40 3.04 -0.10 -12.06
N SER A 41 1.86 -0.70 -12.14
CA SER A 41 0.65 -0.05 -12.67
C SER A 41 0.02 0.98 -11.73
N GLY A 42 0.60 1.18 -10.54
CA GLY A 42 0.17 2.14 -9.52
C GLY A 42 -1.02 1.68 -8.68
N PHE A 43 -1.40 0.41 -8.77
CA PHE A 43 -2.53 -0.17 -8.05
C PHE A 43 -2.07 -1.01 -6.86
N PRO A 44 -2.95 -1.27 -5.87
CA PRO A 44 -2.63 -2.19 -4.79
C PRO A 44 -2.29 -3.59 -5.33
N SER A 45 -1.17 -4.16 -4.89
CA SER A 45 -0.81 -5.54 -5.19
C SER A 45 -1.61 -6.49 -4.28
N VAL A 46 -2.78 -6.90 -4.74
CA VAL A 46 -3.70 -7.77 -3.98
C VAL A 46 -2.99 -9.02 -3.48
N ARG A 47 -2.20 -9.69 -4.32
CA ARG A 47 -1.43 -10.88 -3.94
C ARG A 47 -0.49 -10.60 -2.75
N ARG A 48 0.31 -9.53 -2.82
CA ARG A 48 1.26 -9.22 -1.74
C ARG A 48 0.56 -8.80 -0.46
N ILE A 49 -0.53 -8.06 -0.57
CA ILE A 49 -1.35 -7.65 0.59
C ILE A 49 -2.02 -8.86 1.24
N SER A 50 -2.56 -9.81 0.45
CA SER A 50 -3.16 -11.05 0.97
C SER A 50 -2.15 -11.86 1.77
N ASN A 51 -0.98 -12.11 1.18
CA ASN A 51 0.09 -12.84 1.86
C ASN A 51 0.51 -12.14 3.16
N ILE A 52 0.66 -10.80 3.15
CA ILE A 52 0.96 -10.04 4.37
C ILE A 52 -0.16 -10.21 5.41
N ALA A 53 -1.43 -10.17 5.01
CA ALA A 53 -2.55 -10.35 5.92
C ALA A 53 -2.59 -11.76 6.55
N GLU A 54 -2.30 -12.79 5.75
CA GLU A 54 -2.20 -14.18 6.20
C GLU A 54 -1.07 -14.37 7.22
N GLU A 55 0.11 -13.81 6.95
CA GLU A 55 1.26 -13.85 7.87
C GLU A 55 0.99 -13.07 9.16
N ILE A 56 0.35 -11.90 9.06
CA ILE A 56 -0.08 -11.13 10.24
C ILE A 56 -1.09 -11.94 11.06
N PHE A 57 -2.02 -12.64 10.42
CA PHE A 57 -2.98 -13.49 11.10
C PHE A 57 -2.27 -14.62 11.85
N ALA A 58 -1.34 -15.34 11.21
CA ALA A 58 -0.55 -16.38 11.85
C ALA A 58 0.20 -15.86 13.10
N LEU A 59 0.88 -14.72 12.99
CA LEU A 59 1.57 -14.09 14.13
C LEU A 59 0.60 -13.70 15.25
N ARG A 60 -0.60 -13.19 14.92
CA ARG A 60 -1.61 -12.86 15.92
C ARG A 60 -2.20 -14.09 16.59
N SER A 61 -2.36 -15.20 15.86
CA SER A 61 -2.77 -16.50 16.41
C SER A 61 -1.75 -17.08 17.38
N GLU A 62 -0.45 -16.77 17.20
CA GLU A 62 0.60 -17.07 18.18
C GLU A 62 0.58 -16.15 19.42
N GLY A 63 -0.37 -15.21 19.51
CA GLY A 63 -0.50 -14.29 20.64
C GLY A 63 0.41 -13.05 20.56
N LYS A 64 0.93 -12.72 19.37
CA LYS A 64 1.77 -11.53 19.16
C LYS A 64 0.92 -10.30 18.85
N GLU A 65 1.40 -9.14 19.30
CA GLU A 65 0.83 -7.84 18.96
C GLU A 65 1.48 -7.33 17.67
N VAL A 66 0.70 -7.21 16.59
CA VAL A 66 1.23 -6.76 15.30
C VAL A 66 0.66 -5.39 14.94
N VAL A 67 1.54 -4.44 14.61
CA VAL A 67 1.18 -3.14 14.05
C VAL A 67 1.68 -3.08 12.62
N PHE A 68 0.76 -2.95 11.66
CA PHE A 68 1.10 -2.79 10.26
C PHE A 68 1.10 -1.31 9.87
N VAL A 69 2.21 -0.83 9.30
CA VAL A 69 2.37 0.56 8.87
C VAL A 69 2.73 0.57 7.39
N SER A 70 2.00 1.32 6.57
CA SER A 70 2.30 1.43 5.14
C SER A 70 2.19 2.86 4.63
N SER A 71 3.22 3.34 3.92
CA SER A 71 3.16 4.60 3.18
C SER A 71 2.59 4.42 1.76
N GLY A 72 2.43 3.17 1.32
CA GLY A 72 1.93 2.86 -0.02
C GLY A 72 0.46 3.24 -0.22
N ALA A 73 -0.34 3.35 0.85
CA ALA A 73 -1.73 3.84 0.78
C ALA A 73 -1.81 5.25 0.16
N CYS A 74 -0.87 6.14 0.53
CA CYS A 74 -0.76 7.46 -0.08
C CYS A 74 -0.37 7.38 -1.56
N GLY A 75 0.50 6.43 -1.92
CA GLY A 75 0.90 6.19 -3.31
C GLY A 75 -0.27 5.76 -4.20
N ILE A 76 -1.11 4.85 -3.69
CA ILE A 76 -2.35 4.41 -4.33
C ILE A 76 -3.31 5.59 -4.50
N GLY A 77 -3.53 6.38 -3.45
CA GLY A 77 -4.41 7.55 -3.49
C GLY A 77 -3.98 8.58 -4.54
N ARG A 78 -2.68 8.92 -4.59
CA ARG A 78 -2.13 9.83 -5.61
C ARG A 78 -2.32 9.30 -7.02
N ASN A 79 -2.21 7.98 -7.21
CA ASN A 79 -2.41 7.36 -8.52
C ASN A 79 -3.87 7.50 -9.00
N VAL A 80 -4.84 7.28 -8.10
CA VAL A 80 -6.27 7.47 -8.39
C VAL A 80 -6.55 8.93 -8.76
N LEU A 81 -6.08 9.88 -7.92
CA LEU A 81 -6.29 11.31 -8.16
C LEU A 81 -5.71 11.75 -9.51
N ARG A 82 -4.46 11.38 -9.80
CA ARG A 82 -3.83 11.68 -11.10
C ARG A 82 -4.64 11.19 -12.29
N ARG A 83 -5.26 10.00 -12.19
CA ARG A 83 -6.11 9.48 -13.28
C ARG A 83 -7.40 10.26 -13.44
N GLN A 84 -8.00 10.71 -12.33
CA GLN A 84 -9.16 11.59 -12.35
C GLN A 84 -8.82 12.95 -12.96
N ASP A 85 -7.67 13.54 -12.60
CA ASP A 85 -7.21 14.81 -13.16
C ASP A 85 -7.02 14.72 -14.68
N VAL A 86 -6.38 13.65 -15.17
CA VAL A 86 -6.22 13.40 -16.61
C VAL A 86 -7.58 13.19 -17.29
N MET A 87 -8.53 12.54 -16.63
CA MET A 87 -9.89 12.34 -17.17
C MET A 87 -10.66 13.67 -17.26
N VAL A 88 -10.61 14.51 -16.23
CA VAL A 88 -11.27 15.82 -16.23
C VAL A 88 -10.62 16.77 -17.23
N CYS A 89 -9.29 16.83 -17.26
CA CYS A 89 -8.56 17.67 -18.21
C CYS A 89 -8.82 17.24 -19.66
N SER A 90 -8.81 15.94 -19.95
CA SER A 90 -9.13 15.44 -21.30
C SER A 90 -10.60 15.65 -21.70
N ALA A 91 -11.54 15.55 -20.76
CA ALA A 91 -12.94 15.89 -20.99
C ALA A 91 -13.11 17.39 -21.27
N PHE A 92 -12.48 18.24 -20.45
CA PHE A 92 -12.48 19.69 -20.61
C PHE A 92 -11.87 20.11 -21.95
N ASP A 93 -10.71 19.55 -22.31
CA ASP A 93 -10.05 19.78 -23.59
C ASP A 93 -10.94 19.41 -24.78
N ARG A 94 -11.70 18.29 -24.69
CA ARG A 94 -12.65 17.92 -25.74
C ARG A 94 -13.80 18.92 -25.86
N LEU A 95 -14.33 19.40 -24.74
CA LEU A 95 -15.39 20.41 -24.73
C LEU A 95 -14.92 21.74 -25.34
N HIS A 96 -13.67 22.14 -25.07
CA HIS A 96 -13.13 23.42 -25.53
C HIS A 96 -12.48 23.37 -26.91
N ARG A 97 -11.96 22.20 -27.36
CA ARG A 97 -11.48 22.06 -28.74
C ARG A 97 -12.60 22.18 -29.78
N ASN A 98 -13.84 21.85 -29.44
CA ASN A 98 -14.98 22.13 -30.32
C ASN A 98 -15.30 23.63 -30.40
N CYS A 99 -14.82 24.43 -29.45
CA CYS A 99 -14.84 25.89 -29.51
C CYS A 99 -13.52 26.48 -30.02
N ARG A 100 -12.80 25.79 -30.93
CA ARG A 100 -11.80 26.48 -31.76
C ARG A 100 -12.54 27.61 -32.48
N PRO A 101 -12.29 28.90 -32.17
CA PRO A 101 -12.88 29.98 -32.93
C PRO A 101 -12.43 29.78 -34.36
N PHE A 102 -13.37 29.92 -35.29
CA PHE A 102 -13.13 29.90 -36.73
C PHE A 102 -11.87 30.72 -37.00
N SER A 103 -10.77 30.03 -37.31
CA SER A 103 -9.50 30.67 -37.61
C SER A 103 -9.74 31.50 -38.86
N SER A 104 -9.80 32.82 -38.66
CA SER A 104 -9.63 33.89 -39.65
C SER A 104 -9.77 33.41 -41.10
N ILE A 105 -11.02 33.42 -41.60
CA ILE A 105 -11.23 33.87 -42.98
C ILE A 105 -10.58 35.26 -43.00
N GLY A 106 -9.46 35.50 -43.68
CA GLY A 106 -9.15 35.04 -45.02
C GLY A 106 -9.10 36.31 -45.85
N ASN A 107 -7.94 36.96 -45.78
CA ASN A 107 -7.42 38.04 -46.61
C ASN A 107 -8.32 38.47 -47.78
N ASN A 108 -8.87 39.67 -47.67
CA ASN A 108 -9.47 40.41 -48.76
C ASN A 108 -8.61 41.65 -49.00
N THR A 109 -7.71 41.48 -49.99
CA THR A 109 -7.36 42.43 -51.06
C THR A 109 -7.78 43.89 -50.87
#